data_AF-A0A960TAR1-F1
#
_entry.id   AF-A0A960TAR1-F1
#
_cell.length_a   1.000
_cell.length_b   1.000
_cell.length_c   1.000
_cell.angle_alpha   90.00
_cell.angle_beta   90.00
_cell.angle_gamma   90.00
#
_symmetry.space_group_name_H-M   'P 1'
#
loop_
_entity.id
_entity.type
_entity.pdbx_description
1 polymer ?
#
loop_
_entity_poly.entity_id
_entity_poly.type
_entity_poly.pdbx_seq_one_letter_code
_entity_poly.pdbx_strand_id
1 'polypeptide(L)' 'VRTAALRVPGVRETEKIHLQVYGPDALVGIDIEVDPKMPVDEAHDITQKVRAEIQKDWPAVRDVIVHVEPYYPGDH' A
#
# COMPACT_ATOMS: atom_id res chain seq x y z
N VAL A 1 -4.42 -7.74 2.45
CA VAL A 1 -3.42 -6.67 2.24
C VAL A 1 -3.23 -6.36 0.75
N ARG A 2 -2.55 -7.19 -0.04
CA ARG A 2 -2.36 -6.97 -1.49
C ARG A 2 -3.64 -6.60 -2.23
N THR A 3 -4.68 -7.42 -2.10
CA THR A 3 -5.99 -7.18 -2.72
C THR A 3 -6.59 -5.83 -2.33
N ALA A 4 -6.47 -5.43 -1.06
CA ALA A 4 -7.00 -4.15 -0.59
C ALA A 4 -6.24 -2.97 -1.20
N ALA A 5 -4.90 -3.04 -1.26
CA ALA A 5 -4.07 -2.03 -1.89
C ALA A 5 -4.40 -1.87 -3.39
N LEU A 6 -4.53 -2.98 -4.13
CA LEU A 6 -4.85 -2.97 -5.56
C LEU A 6 -6.27 -2.45 -5.90
N ARG A 7 -7.18 -2.34 -4.91
CA ARG A 7 -8.48 -1.69 -5.12
C ARG A 7 -8.38 -0.17 -5.16
N VAL A 8 -7.29 0.41 -4.67
CA VAL A 8 -7.12 1.86 -4.65
C VAL A 8 -6.74 2.35 -6.05
N PRO A 9 -7.54 3.24 -6.67
CA PRO A 9 -7.19 3.82 -7.97
C PRO A 9 -5.84 4.53 -7.91
N GLY A 10 -4.98 4.25 -8.88
CA GLY A 10 -3.62 4.79 -8.97
C GLY A 10 -2.53 3.80 -8.56
N VAL A 11 -2.86 2.76 -7.78
CA VAL A 11 -1.95 1.64 -7.53
C VAL A 11 -1.91 0.73 -8.76
N ARG A 12 -0.71 0.50 -9.31
CA ARG A 12 -0.46 -0.34 -10.49
C ARG A 12 -0.05 -1.75 -10.11
N GLU A 13 0.84 -1.87 -9.13
CA GLU A 13 1.40 -3.14 -8.64
C GLU A 13 1.74 -3.01 -7.14
N THR A 14 2.13 -4.12 -6.52
CA THR A 14 2.59 -4.18 -5.13
C THR A 14 3.71 -5.22 -5.02
N GLU A 15 4.89 -4.82 -4.55
CA GLU A 15 6.04 -5.72 -4.50
C GLU A 15 6.17 -6.37 -3.11
N LYS A 16 6.89 -5.72 -2.18
CA LYS A 16 7.15 -6.27 -0.85
C LYS A 16 5.98 -6.02 0.08
N ILE A 17 5.57 -7.09 0.78
CA ILE A 17 4.59 -7.00 1.87
C ILE A 17 5.21 -7.66 3.10
N HIS A 18 5.36 -6.87 4.16
CA HIS A 18 5.82 -7.35 5.46
C HIS A 18 4.72 -7.21 6.50
N LEU A 19 4.58 -8.23 7.35
CA LEU A 19 3.55 -8.29 8.38
C LEU A 19 4.20 -8.61 9.71
N GLN A 20 3.87 -7.82 10.74
CA GLN A 20 4.25 -8.11 12.11
C GLN A 20 2.99 -8.19 12.97
N VAL A 21 2.78 -9.31 13.63
CA VAL A 21 1.63 -9.55 14.51
C VAL A 21 2.09 -9.61 15.96
N TYR A 22 1.38 -8.93 16.86
CA TYR A 22 1.61 -8.97 18.30
C TYR A 22 0.29 -9.01 19.06
N GLY A 23 0.00 -10.17 19.67
CA GLY A 23 -1.28 -10.40 20.31
C GLY A 23 -2.44 -10.26 19.30
N PRO A 24 -3.46 -9.44 19.59
CA PRO A 24 -4.59 -9.25 18.68
C PRO A 24 -4.31 -8.24 17.55
N ASP A 25 -3.16 -7.56 17.58
CA ASP A 25 -2.86 -6.43 16.71
C ASP A 25 -1.81 -6.79 15.65
N ALA A 26 -1.81 -6.03 14.55
CA ALA A 26 -0.86 -6.18 13.46
C ALA A 26 -0.34 -4.82 12.93
N LEU A 27 0.89 -4.85 12.40
CA LEU A 27 1.50 -3.79 11.60
C LEU A 27 1.78 -4.32 10.20
N VAL A 28 1.58 -3.48 9.19
CA VAL A 28 1.80 -3.81 7.78
C VAL A 28 2.82 -2.85 7.19
N GLY A 29 3.82 -3.39 6.49
CA GLY A 29 4.64 -2.66 5.53
C GLY A 29 4.27 -3.11 4.12
N ILE A 30 4.13 -2.18 3.19
CA ILE A 30 3.84 -2.47 1.79
C ILE A 30 4.53 -1.48 0.86
N ASP A 31 5.12 -1.98 -0.21
CA ASP A 31 5.60 -1.17 -1.33
C ASP A 31 4.51 -1.19 -2.43
N ILE A 32 4.07 -0.01 -2.86
CA ILE A 32 3.10 0.15 -3.97
C ILE A 32 3.79 0.82 -5.15
N GLU A 33 3.39 0.42 -6.36
CA GLU A 33 3.88 1.05 -7.58
C GLU A 33 2.82 1.97 -8.18
N VAL A 34 3.20 3.19 -8.55
CA VAL A 34 2.32 4.21 -9.15
C VAL A 34 2.91 4.78 -10.45
N ASP A 35 2.18 5.64 -11.16
CA ASP A 35 2.73 6.30 -12.35
C ASP A 35 4.01 7.11 -11.99
N PRO A 36 5.16 6.88 -12.65
CA PRO A 36 6.41 7.60 -12.36
C PRO A 36 6.33 9.11 -12.53
N LYS A 37 5.32 9.62 -13.25
CA LYS A 37 5.08 11.05 -13.47
C LYS A 37 4.04 11.63 -12.52
N MET A 38 3.52 10.82 -11.60
CA MET A 38 2.54 11.26 -10.61
C MET A 38 3.14 12.31 -9.68
N PRO A 39 2.44 13.44 -9.45
CA PRO A 39 2.80 14.40 -8.42
C PRO A 39 2.89 13.74 -7.03
N VAL A 40 3.84 14.18 -6.21
CA VAL A 40 4.10 13.59 -4.89
C VAL A 40 2.90 13.73 -3.93
N ASP A 41 2.14 14.83 -4.05
CA ASP A 41 0.91 15.04 -3.29
C ASP A 41 -0.19 14.05 -3.68
N GLU A 42 -0.37 13.76 -4.97
CA GLU A 42 -1.29 12.73 -5.44
C GLU A 42 -0.86 11.32 -4.98
N ALA A 43 0.44 11.02 -5.04
CA ALA A 43 0.99 9.78 -4.52
C ALA A 43 0.77 9.65 -3.01
N HIS A 44 0.94 10.75 -2.25
CA HIS A 44 0.64 10.79 -0.82
C HIS A 44 -0.83 10.46 -0.55
N ASP A 45 -1.77 11.05 -1.29
CA ASP A 45 -3.20 10.74 -1.15
C ASP A 45 -3.50 9.26 -1.42
N ILE A 46 -2.82 8.65 -2.39
CA ILE A 46 -2.92 7.20 -2.65
C ILE A 46 -2.42 6.40 -1.44
N THR A 47 -1.29 6.77 -0.82
CA THR A 47 -0.80 6.06 0.37
C THR A 47 -1.82 6.07 1.52
N GLN A 48 -2.50 7.21 1.74
CA GLN A 48 -3.54 7.34 2.77
C GLN A 48 -4.74 6.42 2.47
N LYS A 49 -5.15 6.36 1.20
CA LYS A 49 -6.24 5.46 0.75
C LYS A 49 -5.85 3.98 0.88
N VAL A 50 -4.61 3.61 0.53
CA VAL A 50 -4.09 2.24 0.68
C VAL A 50 -4.10 1.82 2.14
N ARG A 51 -3.60 2.67 3.04
CA ARG A 51 -3.67 2.45 4.48
C ARG A 51 -5.12 2.22 4.93
N ALA A 52 -6.04 3.12 4.56
CA ALA A 52 -7.44 3.01 4.96
C ALA A 52 -8.11 1.73 4.45
N GLU A 53 -7.88 1.34 3.20
CA GLU A 53 -8.46 0.12 2.62
C GLU A 53 -7.90 -1.16 3.27
N ILE A 54 -6.61 -1.18 3.62
CA ILE A 54 -6.01 -2.32 4.36
C ILE A 54 -6.63 -2.43 5.76
N GLN A 55 -6.76 -1.32 6.48
CA GLN A 55 -7.32 -1.32 7.84
C GLN A 55 -8.82 -1.63 7.86
N LYS A 56 -9.55 -1.27 6.79
CA LYS A 56 -10.96 -1.64 6.60
C LYS A 56 -11.15 -3.15 6.39
N ASP A 57 -10.32 -3.78 5.56
CA ASP A 57 -10.41 -5.22 5.28
C ASP A 57 -9.86 -6.07 6.44
N TRP A 58 -8.90 -5.54 7.19
CA TRP A 58 -8.31 -6.23 8.35
C TRP A 58 -8.26 -5.30 9.57
N PRO A 59 -9.35 -5.22 10.36
CA PRO A 59 -9.46 -4.28 11.48
C PRO A 59 -8.44 -4.44 12.62
N ALA A 60 -7.71 -5.55 12.67
CA ALA A 60 -6.61 -5.75 13.63
C ALA A 60 -5.34 -4.96 13.25
N VAL A 61 -5.24 -4.44 12.02
CA VAL A 61 -4.10 -3.65 11.58
C VAL A 61 -4.13 -2.27 12.21
N ARG A 62 -3.18 -1.98 13.10
CA ARG A 62 -3.07 -0.71 13.82
C ARG A 62 -2.38 0.37 12.99
N ASP A 63 -1.41 -0.02 12.19
CA ASP A 63 -0.70 0.89 11.31
C ASP A 63 -0.25 0.22 10.02
N VAL A 64 -0.09 1.05 8.99
CA VAL A 64 0.40 0.64 7.66
C VAL A 64 1.46 1.64 7.23
N ILE A 65 2.69 1.16 7.02
CA ILE A 65 3.76 1.90 6.36
C ILE A 65 3.66 1.58 4.86
N VAL A 66 3.51 2.61 4.04
CA VAL A 66 3.41 2.49 2.60
C VAL A 66 4.61 3.20 1.98
N HIS A 67 5.44 2.48 1.23
CA HIS A 67 6.43 3.09 0.33
C HIS A 67 5.86 3.15 -1.08
N VAL A 68 6.28 4.18 -1.82
CA VAL A 68 5.85 4.41 -3.19
C VAL A 68 7.04 4.26 -4.11
N GLU A 69 6.89 3.39 -5.11
CA GLU A 69 7.86 3.14 -6.17
C GLU A 69 7.26 3.49 -7.54
N PRO A 70 8.10 3.81 -8.54
CA PRO A 70 7.63 4.04 -9.91
C PRO A 70 7.30 2.71 -10.60
N TYR A 71 6.12 2.62 -11.21
CA TYR A 71 5.74 1.50 -12.07
C TYR A 71 6.41 1.63 -13.45
N TYR A 72 7.22 0.63 -13.83
CA TYR A 72 7.71 0.49 -15.20
C TYR A 72 7.19 -0.81 -15.84
N PRO A 73 6.63 -0.76 -17.07
CA PRO A 73 6.21 -1.99 -17.74
C PRO A 73 7.38 -2.95 -17.97
N GLY A 74 7.26 -4.17 -17.48
CA GLY A 74 8.30 -5.20 -17.60
C GLY A 74 9.40 -5.13 -16.54
N ASP A 75 9.24 -4.27 -15.53
CA ASP A 75 9.95 -4.44 -14.27
C ASP A 75 9.35 -5.64 -13.50
N HIS A 76 10.23 -6.49 -12.96
CA HIS A 76 9.97 -7.77 -12.28
C HIS A 76 9.40 -8.93 -13.12
#